data_AF-A0A7K4U4T8-F1
#
_entry.id   AF-A0A7K4U4T8-F1
#
_cell.length_a   1.000
_cell.length_b   1.000
_cell.length_c   1.000
_cell.angle_alpha   90.00
_cell.angle_beta   90.00
_cell.angle_gamma   90.00
#
_symmetry.space_group_name_H-M   'P 1'
#
loop_
_entity.id
_entity.type
_entity.pdbx_description
1 polymer ?
#
loop_
_entity_poly.entity_id
_entity_poly.type
_entity_poly.pdbx_seq_one_letter_code
_entity_poly.pdbx_strand_id
1 'polypeptide(L)' 'FPFFPNFIWDFPLFPQSLDVDGRSYLLEGLKKFTDYGIKILAFNRHGAGIGSEEVLLKTLSD' A
#
# COMPACT_ATOMS: atom_id res chain seq x y z
N PHE A 1 -16.03 18.93 13.05
CA PHE A 1 -15.88 18.51 11.65
C PHE A 1 -15.16 19.60 10.86
N PRO A 2 -13.85 19.49 10.58
CA PRO A 2 -13.24 20.38 9.61
C PRO A 2 -13.36 19.77 8.20
N PHE A 3 -13.98 20.54 7.31
CA PHE A 3 -13.98 20.35 5.87
C PHE A 3 -12.59 20.70 5.33
N PHE A 4 -11.79 19.70 5.01
CA PHE A 4 -10.72 19.83 4.01
C PHE A 4 -11.22 19.14 2.74
N PRO A 5 -11.67 19.89 1.73
CA PRO A 5 -12.13 19.28 0.51
C PRO A 5 -10.92 18.65 -0.20
N ASN A 6 -11.03 17.36 -0.49
CA ASN A 6 -10.23 16.60 -1.46
C ASN A 6 -8.93 15.90 -1.02
N PHE A 7 -8.54 15.88 0.27
CA PHE A 7 -7.32 15.14 0.67
C PHE A 7 -7.60 13.79 1.34
N ILE A 8 -8.55 13.73 2.29
CA ILE A 8 -8.73 12.55 3.15
C ILE A 8 -9.62 11.46 2.52
N TRP A 9 -10.59 11.80 1.67
CA TRP A 9 -11.56 10.85 1.10
C TRP A 9 -11.03 10.01 -0.06
N ASP A 10 -9.87 10.41 -0.56
CA ASP A 10 -9.28 9.93 -1.80
C ASP A 10 -8.31 8.76 -1.56
N PHE A 11 -8.08 8.43 -0.29
CA PHE A 11 -7.38 7.25 0.15
C PHE A 11 -8.38 6.24 0.71
N PRO A 12 -8.18 4.95 0.43
CA PRO A 12 -8.99 3.93 1.06
C PRO A 12 -8.82 4.04 2.58
N LEU A 13 -9.95 4.06 3.31
CA LEU A 13 -9.97 4.07 4.79
C LEU A 13 -9.38 2.78 5.39
N PHE A 14 -9.16 1.77 4.55
CA PHE A 14 -8.62 0.46 4.91
C PHE A 14 -7.43 0.11 4.01
N PRO A 15 -6.45 -0.66 4.52
CA PRO A 15 -5.36 -1.18 3.70
C PRO A 15 -5.87 -2.00 2.52
N GLN A 16 -5.31 -1.78 1.34
CA GLN A 16 -5.57 -2.60 0.16
C GLN A 16 -4.60 -3.79 0.17
N SER A 17 -5.11 -5.00 -0.06
CA SER A 17 -4.31 -6.22 -0.15
C SER A 17 -4.34 -6.74 -1.58
N LEU A 18 -3.18 -7.17 -2.09
CA LEU A 18 -2.99 -7.73 -3.42
C LEU A 18 -2.28 -9.08 -3.28
N ASP A 19 -2.85 -10.12 -3.86
CA ASP A 19 -2.22 -11.44 -3.91
C ASP A 19 -1.27 -11.49 -5.11
N VAL A 20 -0.01 -11.83 -4.83
CA VAL A 20 1.05 -11.87 -5.84
C VAL A 20 1.65 -13.26 -5.89
N ASP A 21 1.72 -13.83 -7.10
CA ASP A 21 2.41 -15.10 -7.35
C ASP A 21 3.84 -14.83 -7.84
N GLY A 22 4.77 -14.67 -6.90
CA GLY A 22 6.18 -14.43 -7.22
C GLY A 22 6.97 -13.73 -6.13
N ARG A 23 8.25 -13.44 -6.43
CA ARG A 23 9.17 -12.70 -5.53
C ARG A 23 9.30 -11.21 -5.88
N SER A 24 8.60 -10.76 -6.90
CA SER A 24 8.66 -9.38 -7.40
C SER A 24 7.29 -8.96 -7.92
N TYR A 25 6.91 -7.71 -7.68
CA TYR A 25 5.67 -7.11 -8.15
C TYR A 25 5.91 -5.66 -8.56
N LEU A 26 5.30 -5.24 -9.68
CA LEU A 26 5.29 -3.84 -10.10
C LEU A 26 3.96 -3.22 -9.68
N LEU A 27 4.01 -2.30 -8.71
CA LEU A 27 2.82 -1.58 -8.24
C LEU A 27 2.60 -0.32 -9.10
N GLU A 28 1.55 -0.33 -9.91
CA GLU A 28 1.23 0.71 -10.90
C GLU A 28 -0.02 1.51 -10.52
N GLY A 29 -0.25 2.63 -11.21
CA GLY A 29 -1.44 3.47 -11.00
C GLY A 29 -1.46 4.27 -9.70
N LEU A 30 -0.32 4.38 -9.02
CA LEU A 30 -0.19 5.17 -7.80
C LEU A 30 -0.30 6.68 -8.08
N LYS A 31 -0.87 7.41 -7.13
CA LYS A 31 -0.95 8.88 -7.18
C LYS A 31 0.46 9.46 -7.07
N LYS A 32 0.77 10.49 -7.86
CA LYS A 32 2.04 11.22 -7.78
C LYS A 32 2.18 11.97 -6.45
N PHE A 33 3.42 12.25 -6.06
CA PHE A 33 3.78 13.00 -4.84
C PHE A 33 3.07 12.54 -3.55
N THR A 34 2.75 11.25 -3.46
CA THR A 34 1.93 10.67 -2.40
C THR A 34 2.74 9.70 -1.54
N ASP A 35 2.58 9.77 -0.22
CA ASP A 35 3.17 8.81 0.72
C ASP A 35 2.37 7.52 0.76
N TYR A 36 3.08 6.39 0.71
CA TYR A 36 2.53 5.04 0.81
C TYR A 36 3.28 4.25 1.86
N GLY A 37 2.53 3.49 2.67
CA GLY A 37 3.06 2.43 3.52
C GLY A 37 2.83 1.08 2.86
N ILE A 38 3.90 0.28 2.73
CA ILE A 38 3.85 -1.03 2.09
C ILE A 38 4.31 -2.09 3.08
N LYS A 39 3.52 -3.16 3.21
CA LYS A 39 3.84 -4.34 4.01
C LYS A 39 3.59 -5.60 3.20
N ILE A 40 4.51 -6.56 3.31
CA ILE A 40 4.45 -7.83 2.59
C ILE A 40 4.11 -8.95 3.58
N LEU A 41 3.16 -9.81 3.22
CA LEU A 41 2.80 -11.02 3.95
C LEU A 41 3.06 -12.22 3.05
N ALA A 42 3.83 -13.19 3.55
CA ALA A 42 4.00 -14.47 2.88
C ALA A 42 2.88 -15.42 3.29
N PHE A 43 2.14 -15.98 2.34
CA PHE A 43 1.12 -16.99 2.62
C PHE A 43 1.62 -18.38 2.20
N ASN A 44 1.45 -19.37 3.07
CA ASN A 44 1.65 -20.77 2.75
C ASN A 44 0.40 -21.59 3.11
N ARG A 45 0.41 -22.90 2.87
CA ARG A 45 -0.76 -23.79 3.16
C ARG A 45 -1.26 -23.78 4.61
N HIS A 46 -0.45 -23.29 5.56
CA HIS A 46 -0.79 -23.19 6.97
C HIS A 46 -1.24 -21.77 7.39
N GLY A 47 -1.28 -20.82 6.45
CA GLY A 47 -1.72 -19.44 6.68
C GLY A 47 -0.63 -18.39 6.40
N ALA A 48 -0.90 -17.17 6.88
CA ALA A 48 0.03 -16.05 6.77
C ALA A 48 1.23 -16.23 7.72
N GLY A 49 2.43 -16.05 7.20
CA GLY A 49 3.64 -15.88 8.00
C GLY A 49 3.68 -14.51 8.68
N ILE A 50 4.74 -14.28 9.44
CA ILE A 50 5.05 -12.95 10.00
C ILE A 50 5.26 -11.98 8.83
N GLY A 51 4.53 -10.88 8.83
CA GLY A 51 4.68 -9.84 7.82
C GLY A 51 6.01 -9.11 7.95
N SER A 52 6.47 -8.51 6.84
CA SER A 52 7.63 -7.64 6.85
C SER A 52 7.44 -6.44 7.78
N GLU A 53 8.53 -5.74 8.06
CA GLU A 53 8.45 -4.35 8.50
C GLU A 53 7.76 -3.50 7.41
N GLU A 54 7.05 -2.47 7.83
CA GLU A 54 6.40 -1.53 6.93
C GLU A 54 7.44 -0.58 6.34
N VAL A 55 7.40 -0.39 5.03
CA VAL A 55 8.25 0.55 4.32
C VAL A 55 7.41 1.76 3.92
N LEU A 56 7.83 2.94 4.37
CA LEU A 56 7.24 4.22 3.99
C LEU A 56 8.00 4.82 2.80
N LEU A 57 7.30 5.15 1.73
CA LEU A 57 7.91 5.73 0.54
C LEU A 57 6.97 6.73 -0.14
N LYS A 58 7.56 7.67 -0.87
CA LYS A 58 6.83 8.70 -1.62
C LYS A 58 7.04 8.50 -3.11
N THR A 59 5.96 8.48 -3.87
CA THR A 59 6.03 8.49 -5.34
C THR A 59 6.62 9.81 -5.84
N LEU A 60 7.33 9.77 -6.96
CA LEU A 60 7.85 10.97 -7.62
C LEU A 60 6.73 11.95 -8.04
N SER A 61 7.08 13.22 -8.18
CA SER A 61 6.16 14.30 -8.60
C SER A 61 6.12 14.52 -10.12
N ASP A 62 7.22 14.26 -10.81
CA ASP A 62 7.50 14.77 -12.15
C ASP A 62 6.72 14.04 -13.26
#